data_AF-A0A9E1HZE6-F1
#
_entry.id   AF-A0A9E1HZE6-F1
#
_cell.length_a   1.000
_cell.length_b   1.000
_cell.length_c   1.000
_cell.angle_alpha   90.00
_cell.angle_beta   90.00
_cell.angle_gamma   90.00
#
_symmetry.space_group_name_H-M   'P 1'
#
loop_
_entity.id
_entity.type
_entity.pdbx_description
1 polymer ?
#
loop_
_entity_poly.entity_id
_entity_poly.type
_entity_poly.pdbx_seq_one_letter_code
_entity_poly.pdbx_strand_id
1 'polypeptide(L)'
;MKRLLIFIMALIAALQITAYAESDISVSVNGITLSPEQPPVVINNRTLVPVRAVCEALGLNVEWNQKYQEVTIKGGDTFVKLGIDYHTLNVNNFLSYIDASPKIVNGVTCVPIRYVVEPFGAMVDWDSETKTVIVRSDFSSDEEDITESNPEKEEVTENTPEKEEIKENIPEKEEITENRPVILNPPSPSIQSKPFTFYSQPDTAWGFEANGRGYCWVCSYAMVISDATGDRVTPVDIAEYNIEKSEGGTGSYIASHFGIVEKYGLKFVPALAETSLYFDHFDRTHRGATYFKAETEDDVRNALIEALDRNPHGIMVRFEGYPHTLVATGYHDGTVYFNDPAAENMENVTFEKTCLGKNFLLTDLSFVQAVAKK
;
A
#
# COMPACT_ATOMS: atom_id res chain seq x y z
N MET A 1 -34.08 8.74 -46.36
CA MET A 1 -33.42 9.93 -45.78
C MET A 1 -33.90 10.25 -44.35
N LYS A 2 -35.20 10.46 -44.10
CA LYS A 2 -35.72 10.76 -42.73
C LYS A 2 -35.38 9.71 -41.65
N ARG A 3 -35.41 8.42 -41.98
CA ARG A 3 -35.06 7.33 -41.03
C ARG A 3 -33.55 7.24 -40.72
N LEU A 4 -32.70 7.66 -41.65
CA LEU A 4 -31.24 7.69 -41.46
C LEU A 4 -30.83 8.88 -40.56
N LEU A 5 -31.51 10.03 -40.71
CA LEU A 5 -31.32 11.20 -39.86
C LEU A 5 -31.70 10.97 -38.38
N ILE A 6 -32.74 10.18 -38.12
CA ILE A 6 -33.17 9.87 -36.74
C ILE A 6 -32.13 8.98 -36.03
N PHE A 7 -31.51 8.04 -36.75
CA PHE A 7 -30.45 7.20 -36.19
C PHE A 7 -29.17 7.98 -35.87
N ILE A 8 -28.78 8.94 -36.72
CA ILE A 8 -27.59 9.78 -36.48
C ILE A 8 -27.82 10.73 -35.29
N MET A 9 -29.02 11.29 -35.13
CA MET A 9 -29.34 12.12 -33.96
C MET A 9 -29.38 11.32 -32.65
N ALA A 10 -29.87 10.08 -32.67
CA ALA A 10 -29.86 9.20 -31.50
C ALA A 10 -28.43 8.77 -31.10
N LEU A 11 -27.52 8.61 -32.07
CA LEU A 11 -26.12 8.26 -31.83
C LEU A 11 -25.34 9.42 -31.19
N ILE A 12 -25.63 10.66 -31.58
CA ILE A 12 -24.99 11.86 -31.00
C ILE A 12 -25.49 12.12 -29.56
N ALA A 13 -26.75 11.79 -29.25
CA ALA A 13 -27.30 11.94 -27.90
C ALA A 13 -26.74 10.93 -26.87
N ALA A 14 -26.12 9.84 -27.34
CA ALA A 14 -25.48 8.82 -26.49
C ALA A 14 -24.03 9.16 -26.11
N LEU A 15 -23.40 10.15 -26.75
CA LEU A 15 -22.11 10.67 -26.31
C LEU A 15 -22.35 11.70 -25.19
N GLN A 16 -22.52 11.21 -23.97
CA GLN A 16 -22.39 12.03 -22.77
C GLN A 16 -20.91 12.35 -22.58
N ILE A 17 -20.45 13.48 -23.10
CA ILE A 17 -19.12 13.99 -22.79
C ILE A 17 -19.21 14.54 -21.37
N THR A 18 -18.65 13.80 -20.41
CA THR A 18 -18.44 14.31 -19.05
C THR A 18 -17.38 15.40 -19.11
N ALA A 19 -17.81 16.65 -19.20
CA ALA A 19 -16.95 17.81 -19.04
C ALA A 19 -16.67 17.99 -17.54
N TYR A 20 -15.42 17.78 -17.13
CA TYR A 20 -14.96 18.22 -15.82
C TYR A 20 -14.84 19.74 -15.84
N ALA A 21 -15.41 20.42 -14.85
CA ALA A 21 -15.23 21.85 -14.69
C ALA A 21 -13.74 22.15 -14.50
N GLU A 22 -13.22 23.14 -15.23
CA GLU A 22 -11.87 23.68 -15.03
C GLU A 22 -11.77 24.15 -13.57
N SER A 23 -10.88 23.53 -12.81
CA SER A 23 -10.75 23.88 -11.39
C SER A 23 -9.95 25.16 -11.28
N ASP A 24 -10.37 26.05 -10.38
CA ASP A 24 -9.63 27.24 -10.00
C ASP A 24 -8.55 26.94 -8.94
N ILE A 25 -8.19 25.66 -8.79
CA ILE A 25 -7.20 25.19 -7.83
C ILE A 25 -5.84 25.21 -8.48
N SER A 26 -4.87 25.84 -7.81
CA SER A 26 -3.48 25.84 -8.25
C SER A 26 -2.61 24.96 -7.35
N VAL A 27 -1.40 24.65 -7.81
CA VAL A 27 -0.39 23.94 -7.01
C VAL A 27 0.93 24.68 -7.09
N SER A 28 1.59 24.86 -5.94
CA SER A 28 2.90 25.48 -5.82
C SER A 28 3.88 24.49 -5.19
N VAL A 29 5.08 24.38 -5.74
CA VAL A 29 6.17 23.56 -5.20
C VAL A 29 7.35 24.48 -4.93
N ASN A 30 7.83 24.52 -3.68
CA ASN A 30 8.95 25.35 -3.24
C ASN A 30 8.82 26.84 -3.65
N GLY A 31 7.59 27.35 -3.57
CA GLY A 31 7.25 28.74 -3.92
C GLY A 31 7.02 29.00 -5.41
N ILE A 32 7.21 27.99 -6.28
CA ILE A 32 6.97 28.09 -7.72
C ILE A 32 5.58 27.53 -8.03
N THR A 33 4.68 28.36 -8.53
CA THR A 33 3.38 27.90 -9.01
C THR A 33 3.54 27.12 -10.31
N LEU A 34 3.06 25.88 -10.32
CA LEU A 34 3.08 25.03 -11.50
C LEU A 34 1.87 25.31 -12.39
N SER A 35 2.03 25.08 -13.70
CA SER A 35 0.94 25.14 -14.68
C SER A 35 0.85 23.82 -15.45
N PRO A 36 0.42 22.72 -14.79
CA PRO A 36 0.26 21.43 -15.46
C PRO A 36 -0.88 21.48 -16.50
N GLU A 37 -0.72 20.75 -17.61
CA GLU A 37 -1.75 20.67 -18.67
C GLU A 37 -3.11 20.19 -18.13
N GLN A 38 -3.08 19.22 -17.22
CA GLN A 38 -4.24 18.84 -16.42
C GLN A 38 -4.17 19.63 -15.10
N PRO A 39 -5.08 20.59 -14.82
CA PRO A 39 -5.13 21.23 -13.52
C PRO A 39 -5.53 20.23 -12.42
N PRO A 40 -5.26 20.52 -11.14
CA PRO A 40 -5.86 19.79 -10.03
C PRO A 40 -7.37 19.66 -10.18
N VAL A 41 -7.98 18.62 -9.60
CA VAL A 41 -9.43 18.38 -9.68
C VAL A 41 -10.00 18.04 -8.32
N VAL A 42 -11.27 18.35 -8.10
CA VAL A 42 -11.99 17.89 -6.90
C VAL A 42 -12.86 16.70 -7.26
N ILE A 43 -12.61 15.56 -6.62
CA ILE A 43 -13.42 14.35 -6.76
C ILE A 43 -13.80 13.89 -5.36
N ASN A 44 -15.10 13.63 -5.12
CA ASN A 44 -15.61 13.20 -3.82
C ASN A 44 -15.14 14.08 -2.63
N ASN A 45 -15.15 15.41 -2.84
CA ASN A 45 -14.73 16.39 -1.83
C ASN A 45 -13.25 16.28 -1.41
N ARG A 46 -12.41 15.76 -2.31
CA ARG A 46 -10.95 15.65 -2.16
C ARG A 46 -10.25 16.22 -3.39
N THR A 47 -9.24 17.05 -3.14
CA THR A 47 -8.40 17.62 -4.20
C THR A 47 -7.37 16.60 -4.64
N LEU A 48 -7.41 16.23 -5.90
CA LEU A 48 -6.42 15.38 -6.56
C LEU A 48 -5.55 16.23 -7.46
N VAL A 49 -4.24 16.01 -7.39
CA VAL A 49 -3.22 16.80 -8.09
C VAL A 49 -2.47 15.89 -9.06
N PRO A 50 -2.10 16.36 -10.26
CA PRO A 50 -1.26 15.60 -11.19
C PRO A 50 0.05 15.16 -10.53
N VAL A 51 0.20 13.85 -10.32
CA VAL A 51 1.30 13.31 -9.52
C VAL A 51 2.66 13.62 -10.15
N ARG A 52 2.76 13.46 -11.48
CA ARG A 52 4.00 13.65 -12.22
C ARG A 52 4.51 15.09 -12.11
N ALA A 53 3.63 16.07 -12.30
CA ALA A 53 4.01 17.49 -12.26
C ALA A 53 4.62 17.90 -10.91
N VAL A 54 4.03 17.44 -9.81
CA VAL A 54 4.54 17.75 -8.46
C VAL A 54 5.81 16.98 -8.15
N CYS A 55 5.83 15.67 -8.41
CA CYS A 55 6.98 14.82 -8.09
C CYS A 55 8.23 15.19 -8.90
N GLU A 56 8.09 15.47 -10.20
CA GLU A 56 9.23 15.91 -11.03
C GLU A 56 9.74 17.29 -10.59
N ALA A 57 8.85 18.21 -10.18
CA ALA A 57 9.25 19.50 -9.61
C ALA A 57 9.98 19.37 -8.26
N LEU A 58 9.81 18.25 -7.55
CA LEU A 58 10.56 17.88 -6.35
C LEU A 58 11.84 17.08 -6.65
N GLY A 59 12.15 16.79 -7.92
CA GLY A 59 13.29 15.96 -8.31
C GLY A 59 13.08 14.45 -8.12
N LEU A 60 11.84 13.99 -7.95
CA LEU A 60 11.50 12.57 -7.79
C LEU A 60 11.26 11.90 -9.15
N ASN A 61 11.66 10.63 -9.27
CA ASN A 61 11.39 9.82 -10.47
C ASN A 61 9.97 9.24 -10.42
N VAL A 62 9.24 9.32 -11.53
CA VAL A 62 7.86 8.83 -11.67
C VAL A 62 7.74 7.84 -12.83
N GLU A 63 7.51 6.58 -12.49
CA GLU A 63 7.32 5.46 -13.41
C GLU A 63 5.84 5.07 -13.49
N TRP A 64 5.37 4.72 -14.69
CA TRP A 64 4.01 4.22 -14.92
C TRP A 64 4.05 2.76 -15.36
N ASN A 65 3.30 1.91 -14.65
CA ASN A 65 3.07 0.53 -15.03
C ASN A 65 1.72 0.40 -15.73
N GLN A 66 1.75 0.22 -17.05
CA GLN A 66 0.53 0.10 -17.87
C GLN A 66 -0.27 -1.17 -17.54
N LYS A 67 0.40 -2.27 -17.20
CA LYS A 67 -0.24 -3.57 -16.95
C LYS A 67 -1.07 -3.54 -15.67
N TYR A 68 -0.55 -2.91 -14.63
CA TYR A 68 -1.21 -2.83 -13.32
C TYR A 68 -1.97 -1.52 -13.10
N GLN A 69 -1.93 -0.61 -14.07
CA GLN A 69 -2.47 0.75 -13.95
C GLN A 69 -2.00 1.42 -12.65
N GLU A 70 -0.70 1.62 -12.54
CA GLU A 70 -0.06 2.02 -11.30
C GLU A 70 1.06 3.01 -11.53
N VAL A 71 1.20 3.96 -10.61
CA VAL A 71 2.34 4.87 -10.55
C VAL A 71 3.29 4.50 -9.42
N THR A 72 4.58 4.47 -9.74
CA THR A 72 5.67 4.29 -8.78
C THR A 72 6.50 5.58 -8.73
N ILE A 73 6.73 6.11 -7.54
CA ILE A 73 7.53 7.30 -7.28
C ILE A 73 8.76 6.88 -6.48
N LYS A 74 9.96 7.33 -6.88
CA LYS A 74 11.23 6.98 -6.22
C LYS A 74 12.08 8.22 -5.96
N GLY A 75 12.79 8.23 -4.83
CA GLY A 75 13.74 9.26 -4.45
C GLY A 75 14.55 8.83 -3.22
N GLY A 76 15.88 8.86 -3.32
CA GLY A 76 16.76 8.27 -2.32
C GLY A 76 16.43 6.78 -2.08
N ASP A 77 16.35 6.39 -0.81
CA ASP A 77 15.95 5.04 -0.38
C ASP A 77 14.43 4.87 -0.24
N THR A 78 13.64 5.89 -0.57
CA THR A 78 12.19 5.86 -0.44
C THR A 78 11.52 5.57 -1.78
N PHE A 79 10.48 4.74 -1.74
CA PHE A 79 9.53 4.61 -2.84
C PHE A 79 8.09 4.65 -2.35
N VAL A 80 7.22 5.15 -3.21
CA VAL A 80 5.77 5.20 -3.02
C VAL A 80 5.08 4.62 -4.25
N LYS A 81 4.18 3.65 -4.05
CA LYS A 81 3.47 2.97 -5.12
C LYS A 81 1.97 3.06 -4.90
N LEU A 82 1.22 3.36 -5.95
CA LEU A 82 -0.23 3.51 -5.88
C LEU A 82 -0.89 3.15 -7.20
N GLY A 83 -1.87 2.26 -7.12
CA GLY A 83 -2.70 1.87 -8.26
C GLY A 83 -3.91 2.77 -8.42
N ILE A 84 -4.39 2.89 -9.66
CA ILE A 84 -5.61 3.63 -9.98
C ILE A 84 -6.83 2.97 -9.32
N ASP A 85 -7.71 3.80 -8.76
CA ASP A 85 -8.95 3.39 -8.08
C ASP A 85 -8.77 2.63 -6.73
N TYR A 86 -7.54 2.46 -6.25
CA TYR A 86 -7.27 1.85 -4.93
C TYR A 86 -7.11 2.91 -3.83
N HIS A 87 -7.65 2.62 -2.65
CA HIS A 87 -7.56 3.48 -1.46
C HIS A 87 -6.31 3.20 -0.63
N THR A 88 -5.23 2.85 -1.31
CA THR A 88 -4.07 2.21 -0.72
C THR A 88 -2.83 2.71 -1.44
N LEU A 89 -1.74 2.81 -0.70
CA LEU A 89 -0.41 3.01 -1.27
C LEU A 89 0.61 2.22 -0.48
N ASN A 90 1.68 1.84 -1.13
CA ASN A 90 2.82 1.18 -0.53
C ASN A 90 3.94 2.21 -0.35
N VAL A 91 4.37 2.46 0.90
CA VAL A 91 5.59 3.22 1.24
C VAL A 91 6.63 2.23 1.74
N ASN A 92 7.75 2.08 1.05
CA ASN A 92 8.86 1.23 1.54
C ASN A 92 8.43 -0.17 2.01
N ASN A 93 7.52 -0.80 1.26
CA ASN A 93 6.91 -2.11 1.53
C ASN A 93 5.85 -2.12 2.65
N PHE A 94 5.48 -0.96 3.18
CA PHE A 94 4.40 -0.80 4.15
C PHE A 94 3.17 -0.20 3.49
N LEU A 95 2.06 -0.93 3.54
CA LEU A 95 0.80 -0.46 3.00
C LEU A 95 0.14 0.54 3.95
N SER A 96 -0.27 1.67 3.39
CA SER A 96 -0.96 2.78 4.05
C SER A 96 -2.28 3.07 3.35
N TYR A 97 -3.31 3.42 4.12
CA TYR A 97 -4.63 3.77 3.58
C TYR A 97 -4.68 5.26 3.19
N ILE A 98 -5.36 5.55 2.08
CA ILE A 98 -5.64 6.92 1.63
C ILE A 98 -7.14 7.18 1.50
N ASP A 99 -7.54 8.38 1.91
CA ASP A 99 -8.94 8.76 1.96
C ASP A 99 -9.57 9.12 0.60
N ALA A 100 -8.75 9.21 -0.45
CA ALA A 100 -9.17 9.33 -1.84
C ALA A 100 -8.31 8.43 -2.74
N SER A 101 -8.93 7.66 -3.62
CA SER A 101 -8.19 6.84 -4.59
C SER A 101 -7.62 7.68 -5.74
N PRO A 102 -6.42 7.34 -6.27
CA PRO A 102 -5.89 7.91 -7.49
C PRO A 102 -6.84 7.74 -8.66
N LYS A 103 -6.91 8.74 -9.55
CA LYS A 103 -7.77 8.73 -10.74
C LYS A 103 -6.97 9.11 -11.97
N ILE A 104 -7.32 8.51 -13.11
CA ILE A 104 -6.89 9.03 -14.42
C ILE A 104 -7.91 10.06 -14.88
N VAL A 105 -7.49 11.29 -15.09
CA VAL A 105 -8.30 12.37 -15.65
C VAL A 105 -7.62 12.87 -16.92
N ASN A 106 -8.31 12.75 -18.06
CA ASN A 106 -7.78 13.12 -19.37
C ASN A 106 -6.40 12.49 -19.70
N GLY A 107 -6.18 11.25 -19.24
CA GLY A 107 -4.90 10.55 -19.44
C GLY A 107 -3.81 10.89 -18.42
N VAL A 108 -4.08 11.75 -17.44
CA VAL A 108 -3.14 12.14 -16.38
C VAL A 108 -3.54 11.53 -15.04
N THR A 109 -2.59 10.91 -14.34
CA THR A 109 -2.81 10.38 -13.00
C THR A 109 -2.84 11.50 -11.96
N CYS A 110 -3.99 11.67 -11.30
CA CYS A 110 -4.23 12.64 -10.24
C CYS A 110 -4.42 11.92 -8.89
N VAL A 111 -3.76 12.42 -7.85
CA VAL A 111 -3.62 11.74 -6.54
C VAL A 111 -3.85 12.71 -5.38
N PRO A 112 -4.22 12.23 -4.17
CA PRO A 112 -4.18 13.05 -2.98
C PRO A 112 -2.72 13.28 -2.56
N ILE A 113 -2.12 14.37 -3.07
CA ILE A 113 -0.66 14.54 -3.16
C ILE A 113 0.09 14.44 -1.83
N ARG A 114 -0.56 14.82 -0.72
CA ARG A 114 -0.01 14.72 0.64
C ARG A 114 0.59 13.35 0.91
N TYR A 115 -0.18 12.30 0.65
CA TYR A 115 0.23 10.93 0.91
C TYR A 115 1.40 10.45 0.03
N VAL A 116 1.64 11.14 -1.09
CA VAL A 116 2.70 10.79 -2.02
C VAL A 116 4.01 11.48 -1.66
N VAL A 117 3.98 12.75 -1.26
CA VAL A 117 5.20 13.55 -1.06
C VAL A 117 5.70 13.59 0.39
N GLU A 118 4.81 13.39 1.38
CA GLU A 118 5.21 13.32 2.80
C GLU A 118 6.20 12.19 3.12
N PRO A 119 6.09 10.98 2.54
CA PRO A 119 7.09 9.93 2.74
C PRO A 119 8.51 10.30 2.32
N PHE A 120 8.65 11.23 1.36
CA PHE A 120 9.94 11.74 0.92
C PHE A 120 10.46 12.87 1.83
N GLY A 121 9.65 13.36 2.78
CA GLY A 121 10.01 14.46 3.68
C GLY A 121 9.48 15.83 3.26
N ALA A 122 8.66 15.91 2.20
CA ALA A 122 7.99 17.15 1.83
C ALA A 122 6.76 17.41 2.73
N MET A 123 6.38 18.68 2.87
CA MET A 123 5.18 19.11 3.59
C MET A 123 4.12 19.60 2.61
N VAL A 124 2.84 19.34 2.90
CA VAL A 124 1.71 19.79 2.08
C VAL A 124 0.70 20.59 2.89
N ASP A 125 0.45 21.82 2.44
CA ASP A 125 -0.49 22.75 3.02
C ASP A 125 -1.59 23.15 2.01
N TRP A 126 -2.69 23.70 2.51
CA TRP A 126 -3.80 24.22 1.71
C TRP A 126 -4.08 25.67 2.06
N ASP A 127 -3.88 26.56 1.07
CA ASP A 127 -4.34 27.94 1.17
C ASP A 127 -5.77 28.04 0.65
N SER A 128 -6.71 28.35 1.54
CA SER A 128 -8.13 28.45 1.22
C SER A 128 -8.53 29.76 0.55
N GLU A 129 -7.74 30.83 0.73
CA GLU A 129 -8.00 32.14 0.12
C GLU A 129 -7.63 32.11 -1.36
N THR A 130 -6.46 31.54 -1.67
CA THR A 130 -5.96 31.42 -3.04
C THR A 130 -6.30 30.10 -3.72
N LYS A 131 -6.91 29.15 -2.98
CA LYS A 131 -7.18 27.77 -3.43
C LYS A 131 -5.93 27.08 -3.97
N THR A 132 -4.86 27.13 -3.19
CA THR A 132 -3.55 26.62 -3.61
C THR A 132 -3.12 25.44 -2.76
N VAL A 133 -2.75 24.34 -3.42
CA VAL A 133 -2.00 23.25 -2.77
C VAL A 133 -0.54 23.68 -2.70
N ILE A 134 0.00 23.86 -1.51
CA ILE A 134 1.39 24.30 -1.30
C ILE A 134 2.23 23.11 -0.86
N VAL A 135 3.25 22.77 -1.64
CA VAL A 135 4.21 21.72 -1.35
C VAL A 135 5.57 22.36 -1.06
N ARG A 136 6.21 21.97 0.03
CA ARG A 136 7.53 22.45 0.43
C ARG A 136 8.45 21.27 0.72
N SER A 137 9.68 21.32 0.25
CA SER A 137 10.72 20.37 0.60
C SER A 137 12.03 21.10 0.86
N ASP A 138 12.82 20.57 1.79
CA ASP A 138 14.16 21.08 2.09
C ASP A 138 15.26 20.32 1.31
N PHE A 139 14.90 19.66 0.20
CA PHE A 139 15.90 18.97 -0.62
C PHE A 139 16.85 20.01 -1.22
N SER A 140 18.09 20.07 -0.72
CA SER A 140 19.18 20.61 -1.53
C SER A 140 19.36 19.65 -2.69
N SER A 141 19.22 20.16 -3.91
CA SER A 141 19.84 19.50 -5.05
C SER A 141 21.33 19.54 -4.79
N ASP A 142 21.91 18.43 -4.36
CA ASP A 142 23.35 18.25 -4.47
C ASP A 142 23.66 18.20 -5.97
N GLU A 143 23.90 19.38 -6.54
CA GLU A 143 24.55 19.50 -7.84
C GLU A 143 25.94 18.89 -7.67
N GLU A 144 26.21 17.78 -8.35
CA GLU A 144 27.58 17.33 -8.59
C GLU A 144 28.32 18.46 -9.33
N ASP A 145 29.15 19.19 -8.59
CA ASP A 145 30.09 20.17 -9.15
C ASP A 145 31.15 19.43 -9.97
N ILE A 146 30.91 19.36 -11.27
CA ILE A 146 31.90 19.00 -12.27
C ILE A 146 32.69 20.27 -12.59
N THR A 147 33.74 20.56 -11.84
CA THR A 147 34.79 21.50 -12.30
C THR A 147 36.18 20.89 -12.22
N GLU A 148 36.59 20.42 -13.41
CA GLU A 148 37.90 20.59 -14.02
C GLU A 148 39.17 20.11 -13.28
N SER A 149 39.65 18.97 -13.76
CA SER A 149 41.03 18.50 -13.64
C SER A 149 42.05 19.48 -14.24
N ASN A 150 43.10 19.82 -13.49
CA ASN A 150 44.43 20.05 -14.06
C ASN A 150 45.52 19.54 -13.10
N PRO A 151 46.59 18.87 -13.57
CA PRO A 151 47.43 18.02 -12.73
C PRO A 151 48.71 18.70 -12.23
N GLU A 152 49.26 18.05 -11.19
CA GLU A 152 50.69 17.90 -10.87
C GLU A 152 51.42 19.04 -10.14
N LYS A 153 51.75 18.80 -8.86
CA LYS A 153 53.13 18.44 -8.47
C LYS A 153 53.22 17.90 -7.04
N GLU A 154 54.07 16.89 -6.91
CA GLU A 154 54.46 16.14 -5.72
C GLU A 154 55.03 17.01 -4.59
N GLU A 155 54.72 16.66 -3.33
CA GLU A 155 55.76 16.33 -2.35
C GLU A 155 55.20 15.45 -1.22
N VAL A 156 55.96 14.39 -0.92
CA VAL A 156 55.71 13.37 0.10
C VAL A 156 56.28 13.84 1.43
N THR A 157 55.52 13.76 2.53
CA THR A 157 56.07 13.20 3.79
C THR A 157 54.97 12.61 4.67
N GLU A 158 55.25 11.36 5.00
CA GLU A 158 54.67 10.42 5.95
C GLU A 158 54.60 10.95 7.39
N ASN A 159 53.51 10.66 8.12
CA ASN A 159 53.53 9.99 9.44
C ASN A 159 52.12 9.85 10.05
N THR A 160 51.87 8.66 10.56
CA THR A 160 50.72 8.16 11.35
C THR A 160 51.32 7.53 12.63
N PRO A 161 50.58 7.19 13.70
CA PRO A 161 49.38 7.75 14.35
C PRO A 161 49.64 8.12 15.83
N GLU A 162 48.70 8.81 16.49
CA GLU A 162 48.40 8.44 17.88
C GLU A 162 46.93 8.69 18.24
N LYS A 163 46.38 7.73 19.00
CA LYS A 163 45.05 7.72 19.61
C LYS A 163 45.00 8.73 20.74
N GLU A 164 43.85 9.38 20.94
CA GLU A 164 43.34 9.61 22.30
C GLU A 164 41.82 9.87 22.29
N GLU A 165 41.12 9.11 23.14
CA GLU A 165 39.73 9.32 23.54
C GLU A 165 39.65 10.53 24.49
N ILE A 166 38.76 11.49 24.25
CA ILE A 166 38.25 12.37 25.32
C ILE A 166 36.74 12.57 25.18
N LYS A 167 36.12 12.53 26.37
CA LYS A 167 34.71 12.44 26.75
C LYS A 167 33.93 13.75 26.57
N GLU A 168 32.62 13.56 26.54
CA GLU A 168 31.52 14.48 26.90
C GLU A 168 31.88 15.89 27.40
N ASN A 169 31.26 16.89 26.79
CA ASN A 169 30.66 17.97 27.58
C ASN A 169 29.50 18.66 26.84
N ILE A 170 28.32 18.61 27.46
CA ILE A 170 27.14 19.41 27.15
C ILE A 170 27.32 20.80 27.79
N PRO A 171 26.93 21.90 27.12
CA PRO A 171 26.41 23.04 27.83
C PRO A 171 24.95 23.34 27.45
N GLU A 172 24.20 23.68 28.50
CA GLU A 172 22.78 23.99 28.53
C GLU A 172 22.49 25.45 28.13
N LYS A 173 21.40 25.62 27.37
CA LYS A 173 20.49 26.78 27.18
C LYS A 173 21.05 28.21 27.07
N GLU A 174 20.69 28.84 25.94
CA GLU A 174 20.17 30.21 25.93
C GLU A 174 18.73 30.24 25.39
N GLU A 175 17.90 31.01 26.07
CA GLU A 175 16.47 31.18 25.92
C GLU A 175 16.22 32.45 25.09
N ILE A 176 15.60 32.33 23.90
CA ILE A 176 15.10 33.49 23.14
C ILE A 176 13.60 33.31 22.93
N THR A 177 12.86 34.23 23.53
CA THR A 177 11.42 34.38 23.45
C THR A 177 11.06 35.26 22.27
N GLU A 178 10.34 34.72 21.28
CA GLU A 178 9.54 35.55 20.36
C GLU A 178 8.17 34.91 20.12
N ASN A 179 7.14 35.67 20.49
CA ASN A 179 5.74 35.39 20.22
C ASN A 179 5.48 35.36 18.71
N ARG A 180 5.32 34.17 18.12
CA ARG A 180 4.65 33.98 16.83
C ARG A 180 3.23 33.44 17.09
N PRO A 181 2.19 33.91 16.37
CA PRO A 181 0.83 33.40 16.54
C PRO A 181 0.80 31.89 16.27
N VAL A 182 0.21 31.13 17.18
CA VAL A 182 -0.09 29.71 16.99
C VAL A 182 -1.17 29.61 15.92
N ILE A 183 -0.77 29.34 14.68
CA ILE A 183 -1.68 28.79 13.68
C ILE A 183 -1.91 27.35 14.11
N LEU A 184 -3.13 27.07 14.61
CA LEU A 184 -3.55 25.71 14.90
C LEU A 184 -3.60 24.95 13.57
N ASN A 185 -2.53 24.21 13.27
CA ASN A 185 -2.58 23.23 12.20
C ASN A 185 -3.71 22.24 12.53
N PRO A 186 -4.67 21.99 11.63
CA PRO A 186 -5.55 20.85 11.79
C PRO A 186 -4.67 19.59 11.92
N PRO A 187 -5.09 18.59 12.71
CA PRO A 187 -4.25 17.44 12.99
C PRO A 187 -3.77 16.83 11.67
N SER A 188 -2.44 16.73 11.55
CA SER A 188 -1.86 15.92 10.48
C SER A 188 -2.47 14.52 10.61
N PRO A 189 -3.04 13.93 9.54
CA PRO A 189 -3.35 12.52 9.59
C PRO A 189 -2.00 11.82 9.79
N SER A 190 -1.73 11.36 11.00
CA SER A 190 -0.58 10.52 11.29
C SER A 190 -0.59 9.40 10.26
N ILE A 191 0.41 9.34 9.38
CA ILE A 191 0.74 8.11 8.66
C ILE A 191 1.18 7.14 9.75
N GLN A 192 0.23 6.51 10.42
CA GLN A 192 0.51 5.37 11.25
C GLN A 192 0.82 4.24 10.27
N SER A 193 2.09 4.07 9.95
CA SER A 193 2.61 2.79 9.47
C SER A 193 2.44 1.79 10.62
N LYS A 194 1.20 1.36 10.87
CA LYS A 194 0.94 0.30 11.82
C LYS A 194 1.56 -0.96 11.20
N PRO A 195 2.54 -1.61 11.84
CA PRO A 195 3.00 -2.90 11.34
C PRO A 195 1.79 -3.84 11.25
N PHE A 196 1.73 -4.63 10.18
CA PHE A 196 0.68 -5.64 10.02
C PHE A 196 0.54 -6.47 11.29
N THR A 197 -0.71 -6.79 11.63
CA THR A 197 -0.98 -7.66 12.76
C THR A 197 -0.35 -9.03 12.48
N PHE A 198 0.44 -9.56 13.43
CA PHE A 198 1.05 -10.87 13.33
C PHE A 198 0.60 -11.77 14.48
N TYR A 199 0.15 -12.98 14.13
CA TYR A 199 -0.18 -14.05 15.07
C TYR A 199 0.38 -15.37 14.56
N SER A 200 1.02 -16.12 15.44
CA SER A 200 1.59 -17.43 15.11
C SER A 200 1.04 -18.57 15.98
N GLN A 201 1.40 -19.76 15.56
CA GLN A 201 1.27 -21.03 16.22
C GLN A 201 2.69 -21.59 16.37
N PRO A 202 2.96 -22.29 17.47
CA PRO A 202 2.15 -22.37 18.68
C PRO A 202 2.33 -21.11 19.54
N ASP A 203 1.27 -20.33 19.76
CA ASP A 203 1.29 -19.22 20.72
C ASP A 203 0.56 -19.64 22.01
N THR A 204 1.31 -19.74 23.10
CA THR A 204 0.81 -20.15 24.41
C THR A 204 -0.15 -19.15 25.02
N ALA A 205 -0.01 -17.86 24.71
CA ALA A 205 -0.86 -16.82 25.27
C ALA A 205 -2.34 -17.02 24.86
N TRP A 206 -2.58 -17.71 23.75
CA TRP A 206 -3.91 -18.00 23.21
C TRP A 206 -4.33 -19.48 23.37
N GLY A 207 -3.52 -20.28 24.07
CA GLY A 207 -3.79 -21.69 24.31
C GLY A 207 -3.63 -22.58 23.07
N PHE A 208 -2.91 -22.14 22.03
CA PHE A 208 -2.78 -22.93 20.79
C PHE A 208 -1.75 -24.05 20.84
N GLU A 209 -0.83 -24.05 21.81
CA GLU A 209 0.09 -25.19 22.01
C GLU A 209 -0.66 -26.53 22.12
N ALA A 210 -1.84 -26.53 22.76
CA ALA A 210 -2.64 -27.73 22.95
C ALA A 210 -3.45 -28.16 21.72
N ASN A 211 -3.60 -27.30 20.73
CA ASN A 211 -4.60 -27.44 19.66
C ASN A 211 -4.05 -28.00 18.34
N GLY A 212 -2.73 -28.22 18.23
CA GLY A 212 -2.10 -28.92 17.12
C GLY A 212 -2.22 -28.24 15.74
N ARG A 213 -1.99 -29.01 14.67
CA ARG A 213 -1.99 -28.53 13.27
C ARG A 213 -3.40 -28.19 12.81
N GLY A 214 -3.60 -26.98 12.26
CA GLY A 214 -4.85 -26.56 11.61
C GLY A 214 -5.27 -25.14 11.94
N TYR A 215 -4.94 -24.62 13.13
CA TYR A 215 -5.37 -23.28 13.55
C TYR A 215 -4.67 -22.12 12.81
N CYS A 216 -3.82 -22.39 11.83
CA CYS A 216 -3.21 -21.38 10.98
C CYS A 216 -4.27 -20.52 10.26
N TRP A 217 -5.45 -21.07 9.95
CA TRP A 217 -6.57 -20.25 9.45
C TRP A 217 -7.08 -19.27 10.51
N VAL A 218 -7.10 -19.64 11.79
CA VAL A 218 -7.63 -18.79 12.87
C VAL A 218 -6.75 -17.56 13.00
N CYS A 219 -5.43 -17.76 13.04
CA CYS A 219 -4.46 -16.68 13.03
C CYS A 219 -4.58 -15.84 11.75
N SER A 220 -4.69 -16.46 10.58
CA SER A 220 -4.81 -15.73 9.30
C SER A 220 -6.05 -14.84 9.21
N TYR A 221 -7.20 -15.35 9.65
CA TYR A 221 -8.43 -14.56 9.73
C TYR A 221 -8.29 -13.42 10.75
N ALA A 222 -7.71 -13.69 11.92
CA ALA A 222 -7.49 -12.66 12.94
C ALA A 222 -6.59 -11.53 12.44
N MET A 223 -5.50 -11.86 11.75
CA MET A 223 -4.58 -10.87 11.14
C MET A 223 -5.31 -10.01 10.11
N VAL A 224 -5.89 -10.65 9.06
CA VAL A 224 -6.53 -9.92 7.96
C VAL A 224 -7.74 -9.12 8.42
N ILE A 225 -8.54 -9.63 9.38
CA ILE A 225 -9.66 -8.86 9.94
C ILE A 225 -9.16 -7.68 10.75
N SER A 226 -8.16 -7.87 11.62
CA SER A 226 -7.59 -6.77 12.42
C SER A 226 -7.07 -5.64 11.55
N ASP A 227 -6.35 -6.00 10.48
CA ASP A 227 -5.75 -5.02 9.58
C ASP A 227 -6.82 -4.37 8.68
N ALA A 228 -7.86 -5.11 8.29
CA ALA A 228 -8.96 -4.57 7.49
C ALA A 228 -9.92 -3.67 8.28
N THR A 229 -10.17 -3.96 9.57
CA THR A 229 -11.08 -3.13 10.39
C THR A 229 -10.34 -1.98 11.06
N GLY A 230 -9.08 -2.19 11.45
CA GLY A 230 -8.31 -1.37 12.37
C GLY A 230 -8.45 -1.80 13.83
N ASP A 231 -9.41 -2.68 14.13
CA ASP A 231 -9.68 -3.21 15.47
C ASP A 231 -8.70 -4.31 15.84
N ARG A 232 -8.55 -4.58 17.14
CA ARG A 232 -7.80 -5.75 17.60
C ARG A 232 -8.71 -6.97 17.59
N VAL A 233 -8.52 -7.87 16.64
CA VAL A 233 -9.20 -9.17 16.56
C VAL A 233 -8.17 -10.26 16.80
N THR A 234 -8.32 -10.97 17.92
CA THR A 234 -7.38 -12.01 18.32
C THR A 234 -7.75 -13.34 17.68
N PRO A 235 -6.79 -14.27 17.59
CA PRO A 235 -7.10 -15.64 17.20
C PRO A 235 -8.16 -16.31 18.09
N VAL A 236 -8.22 -16.00 19.39
CA VAL A 236 -9.25 -16.55 20.28
C VAL A 236 -10.65 -16.12 19.83
N ASP A 237 -10.82 -14.84 19.46
CA ASP A 237 -12.12 -14.33 18.99
C ASP A 237 -12.63 -15.07 17.74
N ILE A 238 -11.71 -15.44 16.85
CA ILE A 238 -12.01 -16.23 15.65
C ILE A 238 -12.29 -17.69 16.00
N ALA A 239 -11.50 -18.29 16.91
CA ALA A 239 -11.67 -19.67 17.33
C ALA A 239 -13.01 -19.90 18.04
N GLU A 240 -13.41 -19.01 18.94
CA GLU A 240 -14.69 -19.11 19.66
C GLU A 240 -15.88 -19.06 18.70
N TYR A 241 -15.88 -18.12 17.76
CA TYR A 241 -16.93 -18.07 16.74
C TYR A 241 -16.94 -19.33 15.88
N ASN A 242 -15.76 -19.83 15.50
CA ASN A 242 -15.65 -21.04 14.71
C ASN A 242 -16.23 -22.27 15.44
N ILE A 243 -15.92 -22.42 16.72
CA ILE A 243 -16.43 -23.50 17.58
C ILE A 243 -17.95 -23.42 17.69
N GLU A 244 -18.50 -22.23 17.97
CA GLU A 244 -19.94 -21.99 18.03
C GLU A 244 -20.65 -22.43 16.74
N LYS A 245 -20.06 -22.16 15.56
CA LYS A 245 -20.63 -22.54 14.27
C LYS A 245 -20.37 -23.98 13.86
N SER A 246 -19.44 -24.67 14.50
CA SER A 246 -19.09 -26.07 14.19
C SER A 246 -20.01 -27.13 14.82
N GLU A 247 -21.19 -26.74 15.32
CA GLU A 247 -22.11 -27.60 16.08
C GLU A 247 -21.46 -28.27 17.32
N GLY A 248 -20.55 -27.55 17.99
CA GLY A 248 -19.97 -27.98 19.28
C GLY A 248 -18.74 -28.90 19.19
N GLY A 249 -18.07 -28.98 18.03
CA GLY A 249 -16.81 -29.71 17.86
C GLY A 249 -15.54 -28.88 18.14
N THR A 250 -14.39 -29.55 18.24
CA THR A 250 -13.04 -28.94 18.37
C THR A 250 -12.52 -28.39 17.03
N GLY A 251 -13.42 -27.88 16.18
CA GLY A 251 -13.30 -27.83 14.73
C GLY A 251 -11.91 -27.50 14.19
N SER A 252 -11.18 -28.53 13.74
CA SER A 252 -9.92 -28.41 13.01
C SER A 252 -10.17 -28.00 11.55
N TYR A 253 -11.14 -27.12 11.29
CA TYR A 253 -11.40 -26.43 10.02
C TYR A 253 -12.28 -25.21 10.29
N ILE A 254 -12.27 -24.22 9.39
CA ILE A 254 -13.23 -23.10 9.46
C ILE A 254 -14.62 -23.58 9.05
N ALA A 255 -15.57 -23.56 9.99
CA ALA A 255 -16.96 -23.93 9.78
C ALA A 255 -17.76 -22.84 9.06
N SER A 256 -17.45 -21.55 9.28
CA SER A 256 -18.19 -20.44 8.69
C SER A 256 -17.28 -19.30 8.23
N HIS A 257 -16.74 -19.42 7.01
CA HIS A 257 -15.87 -18.39 6.42
C HIS A 257 -16.57 -17.04 6.29
N PHE A 258 -17.77 -17.03 5.70
CA PHE A 258 -18.56 -15.80 5.49
C PHE A 258 -19.02 -15.21 6.82
N GLY A 259 -19.60 -16.03 7.70
CA GLY A 259 -20.10 -15.55 8.99
C GLY A 259 -19.01 -14.91 9.85
N ILE A 260 -17.79 -15.46 9.84
CA ILE A 260 -16.64 -14.87 10.54
C ILE A 260 -16.37 -13.46 10.05
N VAL A 261 -16.19 -13.24 8.74
CA VAL A 261 -15.85 -11.90 8.23
C VAL A 261 -17.02 -10.93 8.38
N GLU A 262 -18.26 -11.41 8.21
CA GLU A 262 -19.47 -10.60 8.34
C GLU A 262 -19.72 -10.10 9.77
N LYS A 263 -19.33 -10.89 10.79
CA LYS A 263 -19.37 -10.48 12.21
C LYS A 263 -18.62 -9.16 12.43
N TYR A 264 -17.55 -8.93 11.69
CA TYR A 264 -16.71 -7.73 11.79
C TYR A 264 -17.04 -6.67 10.74
N GLY A 265 -18.23 -6.72 10.13
CA GLY A 265 -18.66 -5.74 9.14
C GLY A 265 -17.89 -5.81 7.82
N LEU A 266 -17.21 -6.94 7.55
CA LEU A 266 -16.49 -7.18 6.32
C LEU A 266 -17.28 -8.11 5.38
N LYS A 267 -16.85 -8.18 4.13
CA LYS A 267 -17.30 -9.15 3.12
C LYS A 267 -16.11 -9.64 2.31
N PHE A 268 -16.19 -10.86 1.77
CA PHE A 268 -15.23 -11.29 0.76
C PHE A 268 -15.46 -10.52 -0.54
N VAL A 269 -14.36 -10.17 -1.18
CA VAL A 269 -14.33 -9.50 -2.48
C VAL A 269 -13.35 -10.23 -3.41
N PRO A 270 -13.51 -10.11 -4.74
CA PRO A 270 -12.50 -10.58 -5.66
C PRO A 270 -11.15 -9.94 -5.32
N ALA A 271 -10.12 -10.75 -5.12
CA ALA A 271 -8.78 -10.30 -4.80
C ALA A 271 -8.07 -9.72 -6.03
N LEU A 272 -8.43 -10.20 -7.22
CA LEU A 272 -8.03 -9.64 -8.50
C LEU A 272 -9.21 -8.97 -9.21
N ALA A 273 -8.91 -8.03 -10.12
CA ALA A 273 -9.92 -7.52 -11.03
C ALA A 273 -10.34 -8.64 -12.01
N GLU A 274 -11.62 -8.69 -12.39
CA GLU A 274 -12.09 -9.66 -13.39
C GLU A 274 -11.42 -9.48 -14.77
N THR A 275 -10.83 -8.30 -15.01
CA THR A 275 -10.04 -7.97 -16.20
C THR A 275 -8.55 -8.34 -16.08
N SER A 276 -8.09 -8.80 -14.92
CA SER A 276 -6.70 -9.20 -14.73
C SER A 276 -6.34 -10.38 -15.62
N LEU A 277 -5.12 -10.38 -16.15
CA LEU A 277 -4.59 -11.51 -16.91
C LEU A 277 -4.44 -12.78 -16.05
N TYR A 278 -4.38 -12.62 -14.73
CA TYR A 278 -4.22 -13.71 -13.77
C TYR A 278 -5.52 -14.13 -13.11
N PHE A 279 -6.64 -13.44 -13.39
CA PHE A 279 -7.92 -13.82 -12.83
C PHE A 279 -8.50 -15.01 -13.60
N ASP A 280 -8.92 -16.05 -12.88
CA ASP A 280 -9.72 -17.13 -13.44
C ASP A 280 -11.19 -16.94 -13.09
N HIS A 281 -11.54 -17.10 -11.81
CA HIS A 281 -12.91 -16.86 -11.34
C HIS A 281 -12.96 -16.50 -9.85
N PHE A 282 -14.08 -15.90 -9.43
CA PHE A 282 -14.39 -15.63 -8.02
C PHE A 282 -15.50 -16.56 -7.52
N ASP A 283 -15.18 -17.40 -6.56
CA ASP A 283 -16.13 -18.31 -5.92
C ASP A 283 -16.86 -17.60 -4.77
N ARG A 284 -18.09 -17.19 -5.08
CA ARG A 284 -19.02 -16.54 -4.13
C ARG A 284 -19.69 -17.53 -3.16
N THR A 285 -19.57 -18.83 -3.43
CA THR A 285 -20.30 -19.89 -2.72
C THR A 285 -19.42 -20.60 -1.70
N HIS A 286 -18.13 -20.68 -1.98
CA HIS A 286 -17.16 -21.34 -1.14
C HIS A 286 -16.03 -20.38 -0.77
N ARG A 287 -15.98 -20.00 0.51
CA ARG A 287 -14.88 -19.25 1.15
C ARG A 287 -14.59 -17.84 0.59
N GLY A 288 -15.24 -17.38 -0.48
CA GLY A 288 -14.91 -16.09 -1.09
C GLY A 288 -13.52 -16.11 -1.73
N ALA A 289 -13.24 -17.14 -2.52
CA ALA A 289 -11.94 -17.39 -3.12
C ALA A 289 -11.82 -16.76 -4.51
N THR A 290 -10.67 -16.17 -4.80
CA THR A 290 -10.26 -15.78 -6.15
C THR A 290 -9.23 -16.78 -6.64
N TYR A 291 -9.60 -17.55 -7.65
CA TYR A 291 -8.71 -18.51 -8.31
C TYR A 291 -7.89 -17.80 -9.40
N PHE A 292 -6.68 -18.30 -9.61
CA PHE A 292 -5.73 -17.71 -10.53
C PHE A 292 -5.56 -18.52 -11.80
N LYS A 293 -5.27 -17.80 -12.88
CA LYS A 293 -4.74 -18.34 -14.12
C LYS A 293 -3.25 -18.00 -14.20
N ALA A 294 -2.41 -18.87 -13.66
CA ALA A 294 -0.96 -18.69 -13.62
C ALA A 294 -0.26 -20.01 -14.00
N GLU A 295 0.67 -19.93 -14.94
CA GLU A 295 1.40 -21.11 -15.45
C GLU A 295 2.86 -21.11 -14.96
N THR A 296 3.38 -19.93 -14.60
CA THR A 296 4.74 -19.73 -14.14
C THR A 296 4.79 -19.13 -12.74
N GLU A 297 5.94 -19.24 -12.08
CA GLU A 297 6.17 -18.61 -10.78
C GLU A 297 6.01 -17.08 -10.86
N ASP A 298 6.46 -16.48 -11.97
CA ASP A 298 6.33 -15.05 -12.22
C ASP A 298 4.86 -14.65 -12.37
N ASP A 299 4.02 -15.47 -13.00
CA ASP A 299 2.58 -15.20 -13.09
C ASP A 299 1.94 -15.18 -11.70
N VAL A 300 2.25 -16.17 -10.86
CA VAL A 300 1.72 -16.22 -9.49
C VAL A 300 2.22 -15.03 -8.69
N ARG A 301 3.51 -14.71 -8.75
CA ARG A 301 4.08 -13.58 -8.01
C ARG A 301 3.43 -12.27 -8.40
N ASN A 302 3.24 -12.05 -9.70
CA ASN A 302 2.56 -10.87 -10.21
C ASN A 302 1.07 -10.84 -9.86
N ALA A 303 0.39 -11.99 -9.83
CA ALA A 303 -0.99 -12.09 -9.37
C ALA A 303 -1.11 -11.72 -7.88
N LEU A 304 -0.17 -12.15 -7.04
CA LEU A 304 -0.13 -11.77 -5.63
C LEU A 304 0.17 -10.28 -5.44
N ILE A 305 1.10 -9.71 -6.22
CA ILE A 305 1.39 -8.27 -6.23
C ILE A 305 0.13 -7.49 -6.58
N GLU A 306 -0.52 -7.82 -7.70
CA GLU A 306 -1.77 -7.15 -8.10
C GLU A 306 -2.80 -7.29 -6.98
N ALA A 307 -3.01 -8.50 -6.45
CA ALA A 307 -3.97 -8.72 -5.37
C ALA A 307 -3.64 -7.92 -4.10
N LEU A 308 -2.37 -7.71 -3.75
CA LEU A 308 -1.95 -6.88 -2.62
C LEU A 308 -2.19 -5.39 -2.89
N ASP A 309 -1.94 -4.92 -4.12
CA ASP A 309 -2.23 -3.54 -4.51
C ASP A 309 -3.74 -3.26 -4.36
N ARG A 310 -4.58 -4.24 -4.71
CA ARG A 310 -6.04 -4.16 -4.55
C ARG A 310 -6.51 -4.30 -3.11
N ASN A 311 -5.80 -5.08 -2.30
CA ASN A 311 -6.23 -5.50 -0.97
C ASN A 311 -5.07 -5.31 0.03
N PRO A 312 -4.93 -4.09 0.54
CA PRO A 312 -3.72 -3.64 1.23
C PRO A 312 -3.65 -4.11 2.68
N HIS A 313 -4.74 -4.68 3.17
CA HIS A 313 -4.85 -5.23 4.53
C HIS A 313 -4.38 -6.68 4.58
N GLY A 314 -3.73 -7.13 3.50
CA GLY A 314 -3.25 -8.48 3.32
C GLY A 314 -4.28 -9.35 2.62
N ILE A 315 -3.77 -10.39 1.97
CA ILE A 315 -4.57 -11.42 1.30
C ILE A 315 -4.23 -12.77 1.92
N MET A 316 -5.24 -13.57 2.24
CA MET A 316 -5.01 -14.95 2.65
C MET A 316 -4.68 -15.78 1.43
N VAL A 317 -3.67 -16.65 1.58
CA VAL A 317 -3.07 -17.44 0.51
C VAL A 317 -3.23 -18.91 0.85
N ARG A 318 -3.77 -19.71 -0.09
CA ARG A 318 -4.12 -21.12 0.16
C ARG A 318 -3.80 -22.06 -1.00
N PHE A 319 -3.68 -23.33 -0.62
CA PHE A 319 -3.48 -24.47 -1.49
C PHE A 319 -4.69 -25.39 -1.36
N GLU A 320 -5.24 -25.82 -2.49
CA GLU A 320 -6.36 -26.75 -2.51
C GLU A 320 -5.91 -28.11 -1.94
N GLY A 321 -6.73 -28.70 -1.07
CA GLY A 321 -6.42 -29.97 -0.43
C GLY A 321 -5.36 -29.93 0.68
N TYR A 322 -4.75 -28.77 0.99
CA TYR A 322 -3.79 -28.64 2.09
C TYR A 322 -4.29 -27.71 3.22
N PRO A 323 -4.29 -28.14 4.49
CA PRO A 323 -4.93 -27.42 5.58
C PRO A 323 -4.05 -26.31 6.20
N HIS A 324 -3.37 -25.52 5.37
CA HIS A 324 -2.56 -24.36 5.82
C HIS A 324 -3.02 -23.06 5.17
N THR A 325 -2.70 -21.94 5.80
CA THR A 325 -2.98 -20.60 5.27
C THR A 325 -1.85 -19.67 5.64
N LEU A 326 -1.39 -18.88 4.67
CA LEU A 326 -0.48 -17.77 4.86
C LEU A 326 -1.24 -16.46 4.66
N VAL A 327 -0.69 -15.35 5.14
CA VAL A 327 -1.17 -14.02 4.77
C VAL A 327 -0.06 -13.32 4.01
N ALA A 328 -0.25 -13.03 2.72
CA ALA A 328 0.67 -12.13 2.04
C ALA A 328 0.38 -10.70 2.53
N THR A 329 1.42 -9.97 2.90
CA THR A 329 1.33 -8.67 3.56
C THR A 329 2.00 -7.54 2.79
N GLY A 330 2.84 -7.86 1.79
CA GLY A 330 3.52 -6.88 0.97
C GLY A 330 4.51 -7.51 0.00
N TYR A 331 5.23 -6.68 -0.73
CA TYR A 331 6.26 -7.10 -1.67
C TYR A 331 7.35 -6.02 -1.85
N HIS A 332 8.56 -6.43 -2.21
CA HIS A 332 9.74 -5.60 -2.49
C HIS A 332 10.52 -6.17 -3.67
N ASP A 333 10.90 -5.35 -4.65
CA ASP A 333 11.68 -5.78 -5.83
C ASP A 333 11.12 -7.04 -6.52
N GLY A 334 9.80 -7.06 -6.65
CA GLY A 334 9.05 -8.19 -7.19
C GLY A 334 8.87 -9.36 -6.22
N THR A 335 9.60 -9.43 -5.10
CA THR A 335 9.51 -10.49 -4.09
C THR A 335 8.33 -10.26 -3.15
N VAL A 336 7.45 -11.26 -2.98
CA VAL A 336 6.30 -11.19 -2.07
C VAL A 336 6.68 -11.71 -0.68
N TYR A 337 6.20 -11.03 0.36
CA TYR A 337 6.40 -11.39 1.75
C TYR A 337 5.11 -11.85 2.41
N PHE A 338 5.26 -12.81 3.32
CA PHE A 338 4.17 -13.51 3.97
C PHE A 338 4.34 -13.50 5.48
N ASN A 339 3.24 -13.32 6.18
CA ASN A 339 3.09 -13.76 7.56
C ASN A 339 2.70 -15.23 7.52
N ASP A 340 3.58 -16.09 8.04
CA ASP A 340 3.29 -17.51 8.21
C ASP A 340 2.83 -17.78 9.64
N PRO A 341 1.55 -18.15 9.87
CA PRO A 341 1.09 -18.53 11.19
C PRO A 341 1.83 -19.72 11.79
N ALA A 342 2.56 -20.54 11.04
CA ALA A 342 3.37 -21.61 11.63
C ALA A 342 4.81 -21.19 11.95
N ALA A 343 5.19 -19.93 11.69
CA ALA A 343 6.49 -19.42 12.04
C ALA A 343 6.56 -19.06 13.53
N GLU A 344 7.64 -19.45 14.20
CA GLU A 344 7.86 -19.13 15.62
C GLU A 344 8.28 -17.66 15.83
N ASN A 345 8.76 -16.98 14.78
CA ASN A 345 9.26 -15.61 14.83
C ASN A 345 8.28 -14.64 14.15
N MET A 346 8.08 -13.44 14.73
CA MET A 346 7.21 -12.37 14.23
C MET A 346 7.84 -11.60 13.05
N GLU A 347 8.27 -12.31 12.01
CA GLU A 347 8.91 -11.72 10.84
C GLU A 347 8.17 -12.07 9.56
N ASN A 348 8.02 -11.09 8.68
CA ASN A 348 7.54 -11.32 7.32
C ASN A 348 8.63 -12.04 6.55
N VAL A 349 8.30 -13.17 5.93
CA VAL A 349 9.28 -14.03 5.25
C VAL A 349 8.94 -14.20 3.78
N THR A 350 9.96 -14.51 2.96
CA THR A 350 9.73 -14.94 1.58
C THR A 350 9.06 -16.32 1.57
N PHE A 351 8.44 -16.69 0.45
CA PHE A 351 7.66 -17.92 0.35
C PHE A 351 8.46 -19.17 0.75
N GLU A 352 9.72 -19.27 0.33
CA GLU A 352 10.61 -20.42 0.55
C GLU A 352 10.93 -20.63 2.04
N LYS A 353 10.85 -19.56 2.84
CA LYS A 353 11.09 -19.58 4.27
C LYS A 353 9.83 -19.93 5.09
N THR A 354 8.66 -19.97 4.47
CA THR A 354 7.42 -20.42 5.11
C THR A 354 7.43 -21.93 5.34
N CYS A 355 6.56 -22.43 6.19
CA CYS A 355 6.36 -23.86 6.39
C CYS A 355 5.88 -24.58 5.11
N LEU A 356 5.22 -23.86 4.20
CA LEU A 356 4.78 -24.37 2.90
C LEU A 356 5.92 -24.40 1.90
N GLY A 357 6.76 -23.36 1.85
CA GLY A 357 7.93 -23.30 0.96
C GLY A 357 8.93 -24.43 1.15
N LYS A 358 8.84 -25.19 2.25
CA LYS A 358 9.63 -26.42 2.47
C LYS A 358 9.23 -27.58 1.56
N ASN A 359 7.98 -27.66 1.15
CA ASN A 359 7.42 -28.82 0.42
C ASN A 359 6.57 -28.45 -0.80
N PHE A 360 6.26 -27.17 -0.98
CA PHE A 360 5.43 -26.65 -2.06
C PHE A 360 6.18 -25.55 -2.80
N LEU A 361 5.88 -25.41 -4.08
CA LEU A 361 6.31 -24.29 -4.91
C LEU A 361 5.25 -23.18 -4.85
N LEU A 362 5.66 -21.95 -5.17
CA LEU A 362 4.72 -20.83 -5.26
C LEU A 362 3.65 -21.10 -6.34
N THR A 363 4.01 -21.84 -7.40
CA THR A 363 3.09 -22.30 -8.45
C THR A 363 2.03 -23.29 -7.98
N ASP A 364 2.18 -23.91 -6.82
CA ASP A 364 1.16 -24.81 -6.28
C ASP A 364 -0.01 -24.03 -5.64
N LEU A 365 0.09 -22.70 -5.55
CA LEU A 365 -0.97 -21.85 -5.03
C LEU A 365 -2.25 -21.95 -5.85
N SER A 366 -3.35 -22.20 -5.16
CA SER A 366 -4.63 -22.48 -5.82
C SER A 366 -5.53 -21.25 -5.85
N PHE A 367 -5.62 -20.51 -4.74
CA PHE A 367 -6.44 -19.33 -4.64
C PHE A 367 -6.01 -18.40 -3.51
N VAL A 368 -6.46 -17.15 -3.60
CA VAL A 368 -6.39 -16.18 -2.50
C VAL A 368 -7.77 -15.74 -2.06
N GLN A 369 -7.84 -15.15 -0.87
CA GLN A 369 -9.05 -14.56 -0.34
C GLN A 369 -8.73 -13.16 0.15
N ALA A 370 -9.57 -12.21 -0.24
CA ALA A 370 -9.50 -10.83 0.22
C ALA A 370 -10.81 -10.41 0.87
N VAL A 371 -10.72 -9.48 1.82
CA VAL A 371 -11.87 -8.92 2.52
C VAL A 371 -11.87 -7.42 2.41
N ALA A 372 -13.06 -6.82 2.42
CA ALA A 372 -13.25 -5.38 2.46
C ALA A 372 -14.41 -5.02 3.39
N LYS A 373 -14.42 -3.79 3.90
CA LYS A 373 -15.56 -3.23 4.64
C LYS A 373 -16.82 -3.27 3.76
N LYS A 374 -17.97 -3.56 4.38
CA LYS A 374 -19.25 -3.74 3.67
C LYS A 374 -19.69 -2.50 2.92
#